data_AF-A0A2G4DSU7-F1
#
_entry.id   AF-A0A2G4DSU7-F1
#
_cell.length_a   1.000
_cell.length_b   1.000
_cell.length_c   1.000
_cell.angle_alpha   90.00
_cell.angle_beta   90.00
_cell.angle_gamma   90.00
#
_symmetry.space_group_name_H-M   'P 1'
#
loop_
_entity.id
_entity.type
_entity.pdbx_description
1 polymer ?
#
loop_
_entity_poly.entity_id
_entity_poly.type
_entity_poly.pdbx_seq_one_letter_code
_entity_poly.pdbx_strand_id
1 'polypeptide(L)'
;MPDDQFGDDGLLLIGSDADGPIWNDYGVDGGGNLLLIGESAAGAQAYGVIAKYTTEGVLDSNYGSGGIQKIQGGDEPPYLVRVHVMADGSVTMLVAVSRQNITALNFI
;
A
#
# COMPACT_ATOMS: atom_id res chain seq x y z
N MET A 1 10.88 21.22 13.22
CA MET A 1 10.11 20.49 14.26
C MET A 1 9.33 19.39 13.55
N PRO A 2 9.03 18.26 14.21
CA PRO A 2 8.15 17.24 13.65
C PRO A 2 6.78 17.83 13.29
N ASP A 3 6.06 17.19 12.35
CA ASP A 3 4.66 17.51 12.10
C ASP A 3 3.80 16.78 13.12
N ASP A 4 3.48 17.47 14.22
CA ASP A 4 2.76 16.87 15.34
C ASP A 4 1.29 16.54 15.00
N GLN A 5 0.80 16.91 13.81
CA GLN A 5 -0.55 16.58 13.33
C GLN A 5 -0.60 15.25 12.57
N PHE A 6 0.54 14.65 12.25
CA PHE A 6 0.60 13.37 11.54
C PHE A 6 0.59 12.19 12.53
N GLY A 7 -0.51 11.44 12.61
CA GLY A 7 -0.61 10.30 13.52
C GLY A 7 -0.65 10.72 15.00
N ASP A 8 0.11 10.03 15.85
CA ASP A 8 0.22 10.31 17.29
C ASP A 8 1.54 11.04 17.55
N ASP A 9 1.48 12.36 17.77
CA ASP A 9 2.64 13.25 17.97
C ASP A 9 3.71 13.15 16.84
N GLY A 10 3.26 13.11 15.58
CA GLY A 10 4.15 13.00 14.42
C GLY A 10 4.67 11.58 14.15
N LEU A 11 4.19 10.59 14.89
CA LEU A 11 4.47 9.17 14.68
C LEU A 11 3.21 8.44 14.26
N LEU A 12 3.22 7.91 13.03
CA LEU A 12 2.21 6.96 12.61
C LEU A 12 2.74 5.53 12.77
N LEU A 13 2.23 4.81 13.77
CA LEU A 13 2.50 3.38 13.92
C LEU A 13 1.53 2.57 13.06
N ILE A 14 2.00 2.13 11.90
CA ILE A 14 1.25 1.20 11.04
C ILE A 14 1.62 -0.21 11.46
N GLY A 15 0.77 -0.82 12.29
CA GLY A 15 0.94 -2.21 12.68
C GLY A 15 0.71 -3.16 11.49
N SER A 16 1.59 -4.15 11.36
CA SER A 16 1.18 -5.47 10.87
C SER A 16 0.76 -6.26 12.10
N ASP A 17 -0.53 -6.52 12.27
CA ASP A 17 -0.97 -7.62 13.13
C ASP A 17 -0.33 -8.94 12.66
N ALA A 18 -0.50 -10.06 13.38
CA ALA A 18 0.17 -11.31 13.02
C ALA A 18 -0.12 -11.77 11.57
N ASP A 19 -1.23 -11.29 10.99
CA ASP A 19 -1.68 -11.50 9.61
C ASP A 19 -1.60 -10.23 8.73
N GLY A 20 -1.10 -9.12 9.29
CA GLY A 20 -1.00 -7.82 8.64
C GLY A 20 0.06 -7.80 7.54
N PRO A 21 0.00 -6.83 6.63
CA PRO A 21 0.94 -6.75 5.53
C PRO A 21 2.34 -6.35 5.98
N ILE A 22 3.34 -6.94 5.33
CA ILE A 22 4.72 -6.46 5.36
C ILE A 22 4.81 -5.30 4.36
N TRP A 23 5.18 -4.12 4.83
CA TRP A 23 5.35 -2.93 3.98
C TRP A 23 6.73 -2.93 3.34
N ASN A 24 6.76 -2.73 2.02
CA ASN A 24 7.97 -2.79 1.20
C ASN A 24 8.50 -1.41 0.81
N ASP A 25 7.61 -0.45 0.58
CA ASP A 25 7.95 0.92 0.17
C ASP A 25 6.79 1.89 0.44
N TYR A 26 7.08 3.18 0.38
CA TYR A 26 6.08 4.24 0.52
C TYR A 26 6.41 5.44 -0.37
N GLY A 27 5.40 6.28 -0.62
CA GLY A 27 5.57 7.59 -1.24
C GLY A 27 4.54 8.59 -0.74
N VAL A 28 4.82 9.88 -0.96
CA VAL A 28 3.98 11.00 -0.51
C VAL A 28 3.65 11.88 -1.70
N ASP A 29 2.37 12.25 -1.86
CA ASP A 29 1.93 13.15 -2.92
C ASP A 29 2.19 14.63 -2.58
N GLY A 30 1.86 15.55 -3.50
CA GLY A 30 2.06 16.98 -3.30
C GLY A 30 1.13 17.61 -2.25
N GLY A 31 0.06 16.89 -1.89
CA GLY A 31 -0.85 17.25 -0.81
C GLY A 31 -0.44 16.70 0.55
N GLY A 32 0.60 15.85 0.63
CA GLY A 32 1.08 15.23 1.86
C GLY A 32 0.38 13.91 2.22
N ASN A 33 -0.44 13.34 1.34
CA ASN A 33 -1.02 12.02 1.58
C ASN A 33 0.05 10.95 1.38
N LEU A 34 0.05 9.95 2.26
CA LEU A 34 0.97 8.82 2.23
C LEU A 34 0.32 7.65 1.50
N LEU A 35 1.09 6.97 0.65
CA LEU A 35 0.70 5.71 0.03
C LEU A 35 1.77 4.66 0.33
N LEU A 36 1.36 3.56 0.97
CA LEU A 36 2.23 2.42 1.27
C LEU A 36 1.90 1.27 0.33
N ILE A 37 2.94 0.52 -0.03
CA ILE A 37 2.81 -0.74 -0.75
C ILE A 37 3.43 -1.87 0.06
N GLY A 38 2.84 -3.05 -0.03
CA GLY A 38 3.29 -4.20 0.72
C GLY A 38 2.60 -5.49 0.29
N GLU A 39 2.78 -6.52 1.10
CA GLU A 39 2.28 -7.86 0.85
C GLU A 39 1.67 -8.43 2.12
N SER A 40 0.43 -8.93 2.05
CA SER A 40 -0.16 -9.71 3.14
C SER A 40 0.23 -11.17 2.99
N ALA A 41 0.75 -11.73 4.08
CA ALA A 41 1.01 -13.17 4.21
C ALA A 41 -0.17 -13.93 4.85
N ALA A 42 -1.34 -13.30 5.00
CA ALA A 42 -2.48 -13.87 5.71
C ALA A 42 -3.05 -15.13 5.03
N GLY A 43 -2.71 -16.29 5.56
CA GLY A 43 -3.35 -17.56 5.21
C GLY A 43 -3.13 -18.03 3.76
N ALA A 44 -4.11 -18.75 3.21
CA ALA A 44 -3.98 -19.46 1.93
C ALA A 44 -3.99 -18.57 0.67
N GLN A 45 -4.13 -17.25 0.83
CA GLN A 45 -4.27 -16.30 -0.27
C GLN A 45 -3.41 -15.06 0.05
N ALA A 46 -2.11 -15.14 -0.21
CA ALA A 46 -1.25 -13.96 -0.16
C ALA A 46 -1.64 -12.98 -1.29
N TYR A 47 -1.58 -11.68 -1.02
CA TYR A 47 -1.91 -10.63 -1.99
C TYR A 47 -1.04 -9.39 -1.78
N GLY A 48 -0.88 -8.62 -2.85
CA GLY A 48 -0.33 -7.28 -2.77
C GLY A 48 -1.33 -6.32 -2.12
N VAL A 49 -0.84 -5.40 -1.32
CA VAL A 49 -1.66 -4.39 -0.66
C VAL A 49 -1.13 -3.00 -0.96
N ILE A 50 -2.07 -2.07 -1.17
CA ILE A 50 -1.81 -0.64 -1.21
C ILE A 50 -2.70 -0.01 -0.17
N ALA A 51 -2.13 0.78 0.73
CA ALA A 51 -2.89 1.57 1.70
C ALA A 51 -2.60 3.05 1.51
N LYS A 52 -3.66 3.87 1.51
CA LYS A 52 -3.53 5.32 1.43
C LYS A 52 -3.96 5.95 2.76
N TYR A 53 -3.11 6.81 3.27
CA TYR A 53 -3.34 7.61 4.47
C TYR A 53 -3.39 9.08 4.11
N THR A 54 -4.25 9.82 4.79
CA THR A 54 -4.33 11.28 4.68
C THR A 54 -3.13 11.94 5.36
N THR A 55 -3.03 13.26 5.23
CA THR A 55 -2.08 14.09 5.97
C THR A 55 -2.23 14.03 7.49
N GLU A 56 -3.37 13.54 7.99
CA GLU A 56 -3.62 13.38 9.44
C GLU A 56 -3.20 11.98 9.93
N GLY A 57 -2.65 11.14 9.05
CA GLY A 57 -2.25 9.77 9.39
C GLY A 57 -3.43 8.80 9.57
N VAL A 58 -4.61 9.11 9.04
CA VAL A 58 -5.77 8.20 9.02
C VAL A 58 -5.98 7.59 7.64
N LEU A 59 -6.52 6.37 7.55
CA LEU A 59 -6.83 5.73 6.26
C LEU A 59 -7.81 6.60 5.44
N ASP A 60 -7.46 6.88 4.19
CA ASP A 60 -8.33 7.57 3.24
C ASP A 60 -9.43 6.61 2.78
N SER A 61 -10.59 6.62 3.43
CA SER A 61 -11.69 5.69 3.14
C SER A 61 -12.21 5.74 1.70
N ASN A 62 -11.86 6.77 0.93
CA ASN A 62 -12.22 6.90 -0.49
C ASN A 62 -11.26 6.15 -1.42
N TYR A 63 -10.15 5.63 -0.89
CA TYR A 63 -9.19 4.84 -1.65
C TYR A 63 -9.49 3.35 -1.50
N GLY A 64 -9.87 2.70 -2.60
CA GLY A 64 -10.22 1.28 -2.59
C GLY A 64 -11.36 0.97 -1.62
N SER A 65 -11.23 -0.11 -0.86
CA SER A 65 -12.16 -0.49 0.21
C SER A 65 -11.59 -0.08 1.57
N GLY A 66 -12.14 0.98 2.15
CA GLY A 66 -11.76 1.44 3.49
C GLY A 66 -10.32 1.96 3.59
N GLY A 67 -9.76 2.49 2.50
CA GLY A 67 -8.37 2.98 2.43
C GLY A 67 -7.37 1.96 1.92
N ILE A 68 -7.84 0.75 1.55
CA ILE A 68 -7.00 -0.35 1.12
C ILE A 68 -7.43 -0.83 -0.28
N GLN A 69 -6.47 -0.95 -1.17
CA GLN A 69 -6.61 -1.62 -2.46
C GLN A 69 -5.79 -2.91 -2.42
N LYS A 70 -6.40 -4.03 -2.84
CA LYS A 70 -5.68 -5.31 -2.96
C LYS A 70 -5.34 -5.59 -4.40
N ILE A 71 -4.22 -6.29 -4.60
CA ILE A 71 -3.75 -6.74 -5.92
C ILE A 71 -3.56 -8.24 -5.84
N GLN A 72 -4.26 -8.96 -6.70
CA GLN A 72 -4.08 -10.39 -6.89
C GLN A 72 -3.25 -10.67 -8.14
N GLY A 73 -2.36 -11.65 -8.03
CA GLY A 73 -1.50 -12.12 -9.10
C GLY A 73 -1.89 -13.51 -9.58
N GLY A 74 -3.15 -13.93 -9.48
CA GLY A 74 -3.55 -15.32 -9.77
C GLY A 74 -3.16 -16.28 -8.65
N ASP A 75 -2.52 -17.41 -8.99
CA ASP A 75 -2.19 -18.48 -8.03
C ASP A 75 -1.04 -18.13 -7.07
N GLU A 76 -0.26 -17.08 -7.41
CA GLU A 76 0.83 -16.58 -6.56
C GLU A 76 0.66 -15.08 -6.33
N PRO A 77 1.01 -14.58 -5.13
CA PRO A 77 0.96 -13.14 -4.84
C PRO A 77 1.92 -12.36 -5.74
N PRO A 78 1.54 -11.14 -6.15
CA PRO A 78 2.48 -10.20 -6.74
C PRO A 78 3.42 -9.66 -5.65
N TYR A 79 4.69 -9.49 -6.01
CA TYR A 79 5.67 -8.82 -5.16
C TYR A 79 5.70 -7.32 -5.49
N LEU A 80 5.32 -6.48 -4.54
CA LEU A 80 5.27 -5.03 -4.73
C LEU A 80 6.62 -4.46 -4.30
N VAL A 81 7.45 -4.04 -5.26
CA VAL A 81 8.86 -3.73 -4.99
C VAL A 81 9.08 -2.25 -4.69
N ARG A 82 8.53 -1.38 -5.53
CA ARG A 82 8.70 0.08 -5.41
C ARG A 82 7.45 0.83 -5.84
N VAL A 83 7.24 1.97 -5.21
CA VAL A 83 6.22 2.94 -5.60
C VAL A 83 6.84 4.32 -5.76
N HIS A 84 6.48 5.01 -6.83
CA HIS A 84 6.76 6.42 -7.00
C HIS A 84 5.43 7.17 -7.11
N VAL A 85 5.20 8.03 -6.13
CA VAL A 85 4.00 8.88 -6.04
C VAL A 85 4.37 10.27 -6.57
N MET A 86 3.61 10.75 -7.55
CA MET A 86 3.79 12.06 -8.16
C MET A 86 3.00 13.12 -7.39
N ALA A 87 3.34 14.40 -7.61
CA ALA A 87 2.72 15.51 -6.87
C ALA A 87 1.20 15.60 -7.06
N ASP A 88 0.67 15.17 -8.21
CA ASP A 88 -0.76 15.15 -8.52
C ASP A 88 -1.51 13.93 -7.97
N GLY A 89 -0.82 13.05 -7.22
CA GLY A 89 -1.37 11.82 -6.65
C GLY A 89 -1.38 10.62 -7.60
N SER A 90 -0.92 10.78 -8.85
CA SER A 90 -0.72 9.63 -9.74
C SER A 90 0.49 8.79 -9.29
N VAL A 91 0.49 7.50 -9.63
CA VAL A 91 1.50 6.55 -9.15
C VAL A 91 2.10 5.71 -10.28
N THR A 92 3.38 5.37 -10.13
CA THR A 92 4.02 4.28 -10.89
C THR A 92 4.52 3.24 -9.91
N MET A 93 4.34 1.96 -10.24
CA MET A 93 4.70 0.84 -9.37
C MET A 93 5.57 -0.16 -10.13
N LEU A 94 6.63 -0.62 -9.48
CA LEU A 94 7.38 -1.79 -9.91
C LEU A 94 6.84 -3.01 -9.19
N VAL A 95 6.26 -3.94 -9.95
CA VAL A 95 5.67 -5.17 -9.45
C VAL A 95 6.38 -6.37 -10.09
N ALA A 96 6.84 -7.31 -9.27
CA ALA A 96 7.34 -8.60 -9.72
C ALA A 96 6.22 -9.64 -9.65
N VAL A 97 5.98 -10.33 -10.75
CA VAL A 97 5.01 -11.44 -10.82
C VAL A 97 5.65 -12.63 -11.49
N SER A 98 5.23 -13.83 -11.10
CA SER A 98 5.68 -15.01 -11.81
C SER A 98 5.17 -14.99 -13.25
N ARG A 99 5.97 -15.58 -14.16
CA ARG A 99 5.68 -15.54 -15.61
C ARG A 99 4.31 -16.11 -15.96
N GLN A 100 3.83 -17.09 -15.19
CA GLN A 100 2.52 -17.72 -15.41
C GLN A 100 1.35 -16.76 -15.09
N ASN A 101 1.64 -15.70 -14.33
CA ASN A 101 0.65 -14.82 -13.73
C ASN A 101 0.65 -13.40 -14.30
N ILE A 102 1.48 -13.10 -15.30
CA ILE A 102 1.58 -11.75 -15.92
C ILE A 102 0.23 -11.24 -16.41
N THR A 103 -0.64 -12.12 -16.93
CA THR A 103 -1.97 -11.77 -17.42
C THR A 103 -3.06 -11.83 -16.35
N ALA A 104 -2.73 -12.28 -15.13
CA ALA A 104 -3.68 -12.48 -14.03
C ALA A 104 -3.63 -11.35 -12.99
N LEU A 105 -2.84 -10.30 -13.22
CA LEU A 105 -2.78 -9.12 -12.37
C LEU A 105 -4.11 -8.36 -12.38
N ASN A 106 -4.79 -8.38 -11.24
CA ASN A 106 -6.08 -7.71 -11.07
C ASN A 106 -6.10 -6.89 -9.78
N PHE A 107 -6.76 -5.73 -9.85
CA PHE A 107 -7.03 -4.87 -8.71
C PHE A 107 -8.43 -5.21 -8.19
N ILE A 108 -8.53 -5.60 -6.92
CA ILE A 108 -9.79 -6.01 -6.27
C ILE A 108 -10.06 -5.28 -4.97
#